data_AF-A0A2E5XDZ7-F1
#
_entry.id   AF-A0A2E5XDZ7-F1
#
_cell.length_a   1.000
_cell.length_b   1.000
_cell.length_c   1.000
_cell.angle_alpha   90.00
_cell.angle_beta   90.00
_cell.angle_gamma   90.00
#
_symmetry.space_group_name_H-M   'P 1'
#
loop_
_entity.id
_entity.type
_entity.pdbx_description
1 polymer ?
#
loop_
_entity_poly.entity_id
_entity_poly.type
_entity_poly.pdbx_seq_one_letter_code
_entity_poly.pdbx_strand_id
1 'polypeptide(L)'
;MKAVRWSVAGALAAGCFQASAHQALYHNVDLDLRNLEEKQSLELSFTIHAPELLSDSSEATSSTYDESWLENRTDAELNQLVTMGRQYLAKRFELRLGPGPLLSLTEELLFEGPELIRTGSERGLPPACLRATMSVPAWPGAEELQLLHSARSQKRLHLVVYRPESFPEVIEVMPGEATVVHLSVAPKPGENLPEPTPLVSRRLTKMLFWIAVLSLFLISVKRSVWPSIR
;
A
#
# COMPACT_ATOMS: atom_id res chain seq x y z
N MET A 1 -43.76 -6.19 14.91
CA MET A 1 -42.33 -6.47 14.62
C MET A 1 -41.95 -5.69 13.37
N LYS A 2 -41.18 -4.60 13.50
CA LYS A 2 -40.69 -3.79 12.37
C LYS A 2 -39.16 -3.83 12.38
N ALA A 3 -38.58 -4.34 11.31
CA ALA A 3 -37.13 -4.44 11.13
C ALA A 3 -36.53 -3.06 10.83
N VAL A 4 -35.56 -2.63 11.62
CA VAL A 4 -34.76 -1.42 11.37
C VAL A 4 -33.56 -1.84 10.53
N ARG A 5 -33.58 -1.43 9.25
CA ARG A 5 -32.42 -1.53 8.35
C ARG A 5 -31.45 -0.41 8.70
N TRP A 6 -30.26 -0.77 9.15
CA TRP A 6 -29.14 0.15 9.28
C TRP A 6 -28.37 0.13 7.96
N SER A 7 -28.52 1.18 7.17
CA SER A 7 -27.64 1.45 6.03
C SER A 7 -26.36 2.10 6.57
N VAL A 8 -25.27 1.34 6.61
CA VAL A 8 -23.93 1.91 6.83
C VAL A 8 -23.49 2.51 5.51
N ALA A 9 -23.75 3.80 5.35
CA ALA A 9 -23.11 4.61 4.32
C ALA A 9 -21.64 4.79 4.72
N GLY A 10 -20.78 3.91 4.21
CA GLY A 10 -19.34 4.12 4.25
C GLY A 10 -19.00 5.34 3.42
N ALA A 11 -18.49 6.39 4.08
CA ALA A 11 -17.96 7.55 3.42
C ALA A 11 -16.78 7.12 2.53
N LEU A 12 -16.98 7.14 1.22
CA LEU A 12 -15.91 7.17 0.24
C LEU A 12 -15.16 8.48 0.48
N ALA A 13 -14.01 8.39 1.14
CA ALA A 13 -13.01 9.43 1.10
C ALA A 13 -12.50 9.51 -0.34
N ALA A 14 -13.11 10.40 -1.12
CA ALA A 14 -12.56 10.88 -2.38
C ALA A 14 -11.27 11.65 -2.06
N GLY A 15 -10.17 10.93 -1.92
CA GLY A 15 -8.83 11.47 -1.77
C GLY A 15 -8.36 12.03 -3.10
N CYS A 16 -8.36 13.35 -3.23
CA CYS A 16 -7.79 14.05 -4.38
C CYS A 16 -6.26 13.78 -4.46
N PHE A 17 -5.84 13.05 -5.50
CA PHE A 17 -4.64 13.25 -6.34
C PHE A 17 -3.32 13.77 -5.72
N GLN A 18 -2.90 13.28 -4.54
CA GLN A 18 -1.53 13.47 -4.01
C GLN A 18 -0.60 12.25 -4.19
N ALA A 19 -1.05 11.19 -4.88
CA ALA A 19 -0.26 9.98 -5.14
C ALA A 19 1.09 10.26 -5.81
N SER A 20 1.18 11.38 -6.52
CA SER A 20 2.27 11.75 -7.40
C SER A 20 3.56 12.16 -6.65
N ALA A 21 3.44 12.78 -5.45
CA ALA A 21 4.60 13.14 -4.62
C ALA A 21 5.19 11.92 -3.87
N HIS A 22 4.35 10.96 -3.47
CA HIS A 22 4.80 9.75 -2.79
C HIS A 22 5.58 8.84 -3.73
N GLN A 23 5.12 8.67 -4.97
CA GLN A 23 5.85 7.89 -5.97
C GLN A 23 7.21 8.48 -6.31
N ALA A 24 7.39 9.79 -6.26
CA ALA A 24 8.69 10.43 -6.50
C ALA A 24 9.74 10.10 -5.41
N LEU A 25 9.32 9.82 -4.19
CA LEU A 25 10.21 9.62 -3.04
C LEU A 25 10.55 8.15 -2.77
N TYR A 26 9.63 7.24 -3.13
CA TYR A 26 9.72 5.83 -2.77
C TYR A 26 9.66 4.91 -3.99
N HIS A 27 10.45 3.85 -3.95
CA HIS A 27 10.11 2.60 -4.62
C HIS A 27 9.12 1.86 -3.74
N ASN A 28 8.03 1.36 -4.31
CA ASN A 28 7.02 0.62 -3.56
C ASN A 28 7.12 -0.85 -3.92
N VAL A 29 7.33 -1.69 -2.90
CA VAL A 29 7.37 -3.15 -3.03
C VAL A 29 6.42 -3.75 -2.02
N ASP A 30 5.53 -4.61 -2.50
CA ASP A 30 4.64 -5.38 -1.65
C ASP A 30 5.13 -6.84 -1.63
N LEU A 31 5.22 -7.42 -0.44
CA LEU A 31 5.54 -8.83 -0.22
C LEU A 31 4.34 -9.52 0.41
N ASP A 32 3.71 -10.43 -0.32
CA ASP A 32 2.56 -11.19 0.16
C ASP A 32 2.98 -12.59 0.65
N LEU A 33 2.86 -12.79 1.96
CA LEU A 33 3.12 -14.05 2.65
C LEU A 33 1.82 -14.73 3.12
N ARG A 34 0.64 -14.15 2.84
CA ARG A 34 -0.66 -14.67 3.34
C ARG A 34 -0.97 -16.09 2.89
N ASN A 35 -0.51 -16.45 1.69
CA ASN A 35 -0.77 -17.75 1.07
C ASN A 35 0.51 -18.60 0.97
N LEU A 36 1.57 -18.28 1.73
CA LEU A 36 2.87 -18.94 1.62
C LEU A 36 2.77 -20.45 1.89
N GLU A 37 2.02 -20.86 2.91
CA GLU A 37 1.86 -22.27 3.28
C GLU A 37 1.09 -23.08 2.22
N GLU A 38 0.05 -22.48 1.64
CA GLU A 38 -0.81 -23.13 0.64
C GLU A 38 -0.12 -23.21 -0.73
N LYS A 39 0.47 -22.10 -1.18
CA LYS A 39 1.04 -21.98 -2.52
C LYS A 39 2.51 -22.40 -2.59
N GLN A 40 3.17 -22.55 -1.45
CA GLN A 40 4.63 -22.77 -1.37
C GLN A 40 5.42 -21.74 -2.19
N SER A 41 4.93 -20.52 -2.25
CA SER A 41 5.54 -19.42 -2.98
C SER A 41 5.20 -18.10 -2.31
N LEU A 42 6.16 -17.19 -2.25
CA LEU A 42 5.92 -15.79 -1.91
C LEU A 42 5.71 -14.97 -3.18
N GLU A 43 4.87 -13.94 -3.10
CA GLU A 43 4.62 -13.03 -4.21
C GLU A 43 5.18 -11.64 -3.88
N LEU A 44 6.06 -11.14 -4.74
CA LEU A 44 6.53 -9.76 -4.71
C LEU A 44 5.82 -8.96 -5.79
N SER A 45 5.35 -7.75 -5.47
CA SER A 45 4.83 -6.78 -6.44
C SER A 45 5.61 -5.47 -6.35
N PHE A 46 6.16 -5.03 -7.46
CA PHE A 46 6.87 -3.76 -7.61
C PHE A 46 5.97 -2.77 -8.34
N THR A 47 5.83 -1.56 -7.80
CA THR A 47 5.15 -0.46 -8.49
C THR A 47 6.18 0.55 -8.97
N ILE A 48 6.20 0.81 -10.27
CA ILE A 48 7.14 1.73 -10.92
C ILE A 48 6.36 2.87 -11.56
N HIS A 49 6.72 4.11 -11.25
CA HIS A 49 6.18 5.25 -11.97
C HIS A 49 6.85 5.35 -13.35
N ALA A 50 6.11 5.02 -14.41
CA ALA A 50 6.64 4.82 -15.76
C ALA A 50 7.40 6.03 -16.34
N PRO A 51 7.00 7.29 -16.09
CA PRO A 51 7.74 8.46 -16.58
C PRO A 51 9.21 8.52 -16.15
N GLU A 52 9.56 7.90 -15.01
CA GLU A 52 10.93 7.83 -14.52
C GLU A 52 11.83 6.92 -15.33
N LEU A 53 11.23 6.04 -16.13
CA LEU A 53 11.98 5.18 -17.03
C LEU A 53 12.50 5.99 -18.22
N LEU A 54 11.74 6.99 -18.67
CA LEU A 54 12.05 7.79 -19.85
C LEU A 54 13.03 8.94 -19.60
N SER A 55 13.23 9.32 -18.33
CA SER A 55 14.00 10.51 -17.96
C SER A 55 15.30 10.10 -17.23
N ASP A 56 16.44 10.57 -17.72
CA ASP A 56 17.73 10.43 -17.01
C ASP A 56 17.83 11.38 -15.79
N SER A 57 16.88 12.29 -15.61
CA SER A 57 16.82 13.28 -14.52
C SER A 57 15.56 13.13 -13.66
N SER A 58 15.72 13.39 -12.36
CA SER A 58 14.75 13.19 -11.26
C SER A 58 13.46 14.03 -11.30
N GLU A 59 13.07 14.60 -12.43
CA GLU A 59 11.94 15.54 -12.52
C GLU A 59 10.99 15.19 -13.66
N ALA A 60 10.46 13.96 -13.62
CA ALA A 60 9.10 13.75 -14.10
C ALA A 60 8.17 14.43 -13.10
N THR A 61 7.98 15.75 -13.21
CA THR A 61 7.06 16.49 -12.33
C THR A 61 5.69 15.84 -12.40
N SER A 62 5.27 15.38 -11.24
CA SER A 62 4.18 14.45 -11.04
C SER A 62 2.79 15.06 -11.35
N SER A 63 2.75 16.37 -11.61
CA SER A 63 1.60 17.12 -12.13
C SER A 63 1.33 16.93 -13.62
N THR A 64 2.28 16.37 -14.38
CA THR A 64 2.20 16.26 -15.84
C THR A 64 1.65 14.90 -16.31
N TYR A 65 1.47 13.95 -15.38
CA TYR A 65 1.10 12.57 -15.70
C TYR A 65 -0.21 12.22 -15.00
N ASP A 66 -1.30 12.22 -15.76
CA ASP A 66 -2.63 11.83 -15.29
C ASP A 66 -2.93 10.35 -15.58
N GLU A 67 -4.14 9.92 -15.23
CA GLU A 67 -4.61 8.54 -15.40
C GLU A 67 -4.59 8.10 -16.87
N SER A 68 -4.77 9.03 -17.81
CA SER A 68 -4.80 8.75 -19.25
C SER A 68 -3.42 8.62 -19.90
N TRP A 69 -2.33 8.86 -19.16
CA TRP A 69 -0.99 8.89 -19.75
C TRP A 69 -0.56 7.55 -20.35
N LEU A 70 -0.90 6.43 -19.71
CA LEU A 70 -0.63 5.09 -20.22
C LEU A 70 -1.66 4.67 -21.29
N GLU A 71 -2.91 5.12 -21.16
CA GLU A 71 -4.00 4.79 -22.09
C GLU A 71 -3.66 5.19 -23.53
N ASN A 72 -3.05 6.35 -23.70
CA ASN A 72 -2.71 6.92 -25.00
C ASN A 72 -1.43 6.36 -25.64
N ARG A 73 -0.76 5.37 -25.01
CA ARG A 73 0.47 4.76 -25.53
C ARG A 73 0.18 3.60 -26.46
N THR A 74 1.03 3.46 -27.48
CA THR A 74 1.03 2.30 -28.37
C THR A 74 1.61 1.06 -27.68
N ASP A 75 1.27 -0.15 -28.17
CA ASP A 75 1.82 -1.40 -27.62
C ASP A 75 3.36 -1.43 -27.68
N ALA A 76 3.95 -0.86 -28.72
CA ALA A 76 5.40 -0.78 -28.87
C ALA A 76 6.04 0.08 -27.76
N GLU A 77 5.46 1.24 -27.46
CA GLU A 77 5.91 2.10 -26.35
C GLU A 77 5.74 1.40 -24.99
N LEU A 78 4.61 0.72 -24.77
CA LEU A 78 4.38 -0.01 -23.53
C LEU A 78 5.37 -1.17 -23.35
N ASN A 79 5.65 -1.94 -24.40
CA ASN A 79 6.66 -3.00 -24.37
C ASN A 79 8.07 -2.45 -24.13
N GLN A 80 8.38 -1.28 -24.67
CA GLN A 80 9.63 -0.58 -24.38
C GLN A 80 9.70 -0.19 -22.90
N LEU A 81 8.65 0.41 -22.34
CA LEU A 81 8.58 0.76 -20.92
C LEU A 81 8.73 -0.47 -20.01
N VAL A 82 8.10 -1.60 -20.35
CA VAL A 82 8.27 -2.88 -19.64
C VAL A 82 9.73 -3.33 -19.66
N THR A 83 10.39 -3.27 -20.82
CA THR A 83 11.81 -3.64 -20.96
C THR A 83 12.70 -2.75 -20.10
N MET A 84 12.45 -1.44 -20.11
CA MET A 84 13.16 -0.47 -19.28
C MET A 84 12.88 -0.69 -17.78
N GLY A 85 11.64 -1.02 -17.41
CA GLY A 85 11.22 -1.33 -16.05
C GLY A 85 11.97 -2.53 -15.45
N ARG A 86 12.14 -3.60 -16.23
CA ARG A 86 12.96 -4.76 -15.82
C ARG A 86 14.39 -4.35 -15.48
N GLN A 87 15.03 -3.63 -16.40
CA GLN A 87 16.41 -3.15 -16.20
C GLN A 87 16.51 -2.17 -15.03
N TYR A 88 15.49 -1.32 -14.86
CA TYR A 88 15.40 -0.35 -13.78
C TYR A 88 15.40 -1.04 -12.41
N LEU A 89 14.58 -2.08 -12.24
CA LEU A 89 14.47 -2.85 -10.99
C LEU A 89 15.73 -3.69 -10.74
N ALA A 90 16.24 -4.39 -11.76
CA ALA A 90 17.45 -5.21 -11.64
C ALA A 90 18.70 -4.39 -11.25
N LYS A 91 18.76 -3.10 -11.61
CA LYS A 91 19.84 -2.19 -11.19
C LYS A 91 19.71 -1.69 -9.75
N ARG A 92 18.53 -1.81 -9.15
CA ARG A 92 18.18 -1.19 -7.86
C ARG A 92 18.00 -2.18 -6.73
N PHE A 93 17.64 -3.42 -7.06
CA PHE A 93 17.35 -4.43 -6.06
C PHE A 93 18.11 -5.70 -6.35
N GLU A 94 18.66 -6.28 -5.30
CA GLU A 94 19.10 -7.67 -5.30
C GLU A 94 18.25 -8.42 -4.27
N LEU A 95 17.76 -9.60 -4.66
CA LEU A 95 16.92 -10.43 -3.82
C LEU A 95 17.59 -11.78 -3.61
N ARG A 96 17.47 -12.30 -2.38
CA ARG A 96 17.95 -13.62 -2.04
C ARG A 96 16.96 -14.30 -1.10
N LEU A 97 16.68 -15.57 -1.37
CA LEU A 97 15.85 -16.40 -0.52
C LEU A 97 16.74 -17.35 0.31
N GLY A 98 16.83 -17.10 1.62
CA GLY A 98 17.70 -17.82 2.56
C GLY A 98 19.16 -17.81 2.12
N PRO A 99 19.89 -18.94 2.24
CA PRO A 99 21.27 -19.07 1.76
C PRO A 99 21.38 -19.30 0.24
N GLY A 100 20.28 -19.17 -0.50
CA GLY A 100 20.22 -19.44 -1.94
C GLY A 100 20.98 -18.44 -2.82
N PRO A 101 21.01 -18.67 -4.13
CA PRO A 101 21.56 -17.69 -5.08
C PRO A 101 20.72 -16.41 -5.12
N LEU A 102 21.27 -15.38 -5.76
CA LEU A 102 20.49 -14.18 -6.09
C LEU A 102 19.40 -14.52 -7.10
N LEU A 103 18.20 -13.98 -6.88
CA LEU A 103 17.06 -14.13 -7.79
C LEU A 103 17.22 -13.18 -8.99
N SER A 104 16.89 -13.68 -10.18
CA SER A 104 17.11 -12.95 -11.44
C SER A 104 15.92 -12.06 -11.76
N LEU A 105 15.91 -10.83 -11.26
CA LEU A 105 14.81 -9.88 -11.54
C LEU A 105 14.58 -9.65 -13.05
N THR A 106 15.63 -9.69 -13.87
CA THR A 106 15.50 -9.46 -15.32
C THR A 106 14.64 -10.53 -15.99
N GLU A 107 14.76 -11.78 -15.53
CA GLU A 107 14.15 -12.96 -16.15
C GLU A 107 12.83 -13.35 -15.46
N GLU A 108 12.75 -13.21 -14.14
CA GLU A 108 11.65 -13.73 -13.32
C GLU A 108 10.48 -12.73 -13.16
N LEU A 109 10.71 -11.43 -13.38
CA LEU A 109 9.63 -10.44 -13.29
C LEU A 109 8.57 -10.67 -14.38
N LEU A 110 7.31 -10.54 -14.02
CA LEU A 110 6.18 -10.56 -14.93
C LEU A 110 5.55 -9.18 -14.91
N PHE A 111 5.48 -8.55 -16.08
CA PHE A 111 4.73 -7.31 -16.25
C PHE A 111 3.37 -7.63 -16.85
N GLU A 112 2.40 -6.80 -16.52
CA GLU A 112 1.07 -6.89 -17.11
C GLU A 112 1.11 -6.65 -18.63
N GLY A 113 0.13 -7.20 -19.36
CA GLY A 113 0.00 -6.97 -20.80
C GLY A 113 -0.47 -5.54 -21.12
N PRO A 114 -0.31 -5.06 -22.37
CA PRO A 114 -0.64 -3.69 -22.77
C PRO A 114 -2.04 -3.21 -22.35
N GLU A 115 -3.06 -4.05 -22.53
CA GLU A 115 -4.45 -3.72 -22.15
C GLU A 115 -4.63 -3.49 -20.64
N LEU A 116 -3.96 -4.30 -19.82
CA LEU A 116 -4.00 -4.16 -18.36
C LEU A 116 -3.18 -2.95 -17.89
N ILE A 117 -2.07 -2.65 -18.57
CA ILE A 117 -1.26 -1.46 -18.29
C ILE A 117 -2.07 -0.18 -18.53
N ARG A 118 -2.81 -0.10 -19.65
CA ARG A 118 -3.66 1.06 -19.97
C ARG A 118 -4.72 1.30 -18.91
N THR A 119 -5.35 0.23 -18.42
CA THR A 119 -6.45 0.27 -17.43
C THR A 119 -5.96 0.15 -15.98
N GLY A 120 -4.68 0.39 -15.71
CA GLY A 120 -4.09 0.21 -14.39
C GLY A 120 -4.77 1.04 -13.29
N SER A 121 -5.11 2.29 -13.58
CA SER A 121 -5.74 3.21 -12.62
C SER A 121 -7.15 2.77 -12.21
N GLU A 122 -7.93 2.22 -13.12
CA GLU A 122 -9.25 1.64 -12.82
C GLU A 122 -9.16 0.47 -11.83
N ARG A 123 -8.02 -0.23 -11.81
CA ARG A 123 -7.73 -1.35 -10.91
C ARG A 123 -7.05 -0.91 -9.61
N GLY A 124 -6.89 0.40 -9.39
CA GLY A 124 -6.31 0.97 -8.18
C GLY A 124 -4.79 1.12 -8.20
N LEU A 125 -4.12 0.96 -9.35
CA LEU A 125 -2.73 1.39 -9.47
C LEU A 125 -2.65 2.93 -9.48
N PRO A 126 -1.61 3.53 -8.87
CA PRO A 126 -1.41 4.96 -8.99
C PRO A 126 -1.27 5.39 -10.47
N PRO A 127 -1.63 6.63 -10.82
CA PRO A 127 -1.53 7.14 -12.18
C PRO A 127 -0.14 6.93 -12.80
N ALA A 128 -0.12 6.61 -14.10
CA ALA A 128 1.09 6.38 -14.88
C ALA A 128 2.08 5.34 -14.29
N CYS A 129 1.60 4.41 -13.45
CA CYS A 129 2.44 3.37 -12.86
C CYS A 129 2.30 2.03 -13.57
N LEU A 130 3.42 1.31 -13.67
CA LEU A 130 3.50 -0.09 -14.07
C LEU A 130 3.56 -0.95 -12.81
N ARG A 131 2.99 -2.15 -12.90
CA ARG A 131 3.17 -3.20 -11.90
C ARG A 131 3.99 -4.34 -12.50
N ALA A 132 4.99 -4.78 -11.75
CA ALA A 132 5.73 -6.00 -12.03
C ALA A 132 5.56 -6.96 -10.85
N THR A 133 5.32 -8.23 -11.12
CA THR A 133 5.19 -9.26 -10.08
C THR A 133 6.26 -10.32 -10.23
N MET A 134 6.63 -10.95 -9.13
CA MET A 134 7.53 -12.10 -9.13
C MET A 134 7.01 -13.12 -8.13
N SER A 135 6.84 -14.36 -8.57
CA SER A 135 6.53 -15.48 -7.68
C SER A 135 7.82 -16.24 -7.41
N VAL A 136 8.19 -16.34 -6.13
CA VAL A 136 9.41 -17.03 -5.73
C VAL A 136 9.01 -18.31 -4.99
N PRO A 137 9.35 -19.50 -5.54
CA PRO A 137 9.10 -20.76 -4.86
C PRO A 137 9.81 -20.79 -3.50
N ALA A 138 9.03 -21.04 -2.45
CA ALA A 138 9.57 -21.30 -1.13
C ALA A 138 10.04 -22.76 -1.08
N TRP A 139 11.27 -22.97 -0.63
CA TRP A 139 11.89 -24.27 -0.51
C TRP A 139 12.17 -24.57 0.97
N PRO A 140 12.16 -25.84 1.38
CA PRO A 140 12.42 -26.20 2.77
C PRO A 140 13.76 -25.63 3.25
N GLY A 141 13.73 -24.87 4.35
CA GLY A 141 14.91 -24.20 4.91
C GLY A 141 15.12 -22.75 4.45
N ALA A 142 14.30 -22.23 3.53
CA ALA A 142 14.21 -20.79 3.30
C ALA A 142 13.42 -20.14 4.45
N GLU A 143 14.13 -19.59 5.42
CA GLU A 143 13.51 -18.92 6.58
C GLU A 143 13.40 -17.41 6.41
N GLU A 144 14.11 -16.83 5.44
CA GLU A 144 14.18 -15.39 5.25
C GLU A 144 14.27 -14.99 3.78
N LEU A 145 13.69 -13.84 3.45
CA LEU A 145 13.94 -13.12 2.21
C LEU A 145 14.82 -11.92 2.54
N GLN A 146 16.00 -11.87 1.93
CA GLN A 146 16.87 -10.71 1.97
C GLN A 146 16.63 -9.83 0.73
N LEU A 147 16.48 -8.54 0.96
CA LEU A 147 16.37 -7.54 -0.09
C LEU A 147 17.45 -6.48 0.14
N LEU A 148 18.38 -6.37 -0.80
CA LEU A 148 19.39 -5.32 -0.84
C LEU A 148 18.92 -4.21 -1.77
N HIS A 149 18.97 -2.98 -1.29
CA HIS A 149 18.63 -1.80 -2.04
C HIS A 149 19.89 -1.05 -2.47
N SER A 150 20.02 -0.76 -3.75
CA SER A 150 21.22 -0.15 -4.34
C SER A 150 21.55 1.22 -3.72
N ALA A 151 22.81 1.40 -3.32
CA ALA A 151 23.33 2.68 -2.83
C ALA A 151 23.28 3.81 -3.89
N ARG A 152 23.10 3.45 -5.17
CA ARG A 152 22.94 4.43 -6.27
C ARG A 152 21.51 4.88 -6.48
N SER A 153 20.56 4.31 -5.73
CA SER A 153 19.16 4.73 -5.77
C SER A 153 19.01 6.13 -5.18
N GLN A 154 18.18 6.96 -5.81
CA GLN A 154 17.83 8.30 -5.34
C GLN A 154 16.54 8.30 -4.50
N LYS A 155 15.85 7.16 -4.43
CA LYS A 155 14.61 6.99 -3.68
C LYS A 155 14.83 6.03 -2.54
N ARG A 156 14.00 6.15 -1.50
CA ARG A 156 13.92 5.15 -0.44
C ARG A 156 13.07 3.97 -0.92
N LEU A 157 13.21 2.82 -0.29
CA LEU A 157 12.30 1.71 -0.52
C LEU A 157 11.25 1.70 0.59
N HIS A 158 10.00 1.57 0.18
CA HIS A 158 8.85 1.32 1.02
C HIS A 158 8.39 -0.12 0.76
N LEU A 159 8.72 -1.02 1.69
CA LEU A 159 8.39 -2.44 1.64
C LEU A 159 7.18 -2.71 2.55
N VAL A 160 6.07 -3.13 1.95
CA VAL A 160 4.87 -3.53 2.69
C VAL A 160 4.81 -5.05 2.75
N VAL A 161 4.75 -5.62 3.96
CA VAL A 161 4.70 -7.06 4.16
C VAL A 161 3.32 -7.47 4.65
N TYR A 162 2.63 -8.28 3.86
CA TYR A 162 1.33 -8.84 4.17
C TYR A 162 1.49 -10.25 4.73
N ARG A 163 1.09 -10.45 5.99
CA ARG A 163 1.12 -11.76 6.66
C ARG A 163 -0.30 -12.25 6.95
N PRO A 164 -0.50 -13.57 7.10
CA PRO A 164 -1.79 -14.09 7.54
C PRO A 164 -2.22 -13.42 8.85
N GLU A 165 -3.53 -13.13 8.96
CA GLU A 165 -4.19 -12.71 10.22
C GLU A 165 -3.58 -11.50 10.94
N SER A 166 -2.85 -10.64 10.22
CA SER A 166 -2.18 -9.47 10.79
C SER A 166 -2.32 -8.24 9.91
N PHE A 167 -2.21 -7.06 10.54
CA PHE A 167 -2.12 -5.82 9.80
C PHE A 167 -0.81 -5.76 9.00
N PRO A 168 -0.82 -5.17 7.79
CA PRO A 168 0.39 -5.05 6.98
C PRO A 168 1.51 -4.32 7.73
N GLU A 169 2.70 -4.91 7.72
CA GLU A 169 3.91 -4.30 8.26
C GLU A 169 4.54 -3.41 7.19
N VAL A 170 5.04 -2.25 7.60
CA VAL A 170 5.66 -1.29 6.70
C VAL A 170 7.11 -1.08 7.12
N ILE A 171 8.03 -1.33 6.19
CA ILE A 171 9.48 -1.21 6.40
C ILE A 171 10.01 -0.18 5.41
N GLU A 172 10.64 0.86 5.93
CA GLU A 172 11.38 1.83 5.13
C GLU A 172 12.86 1.44 5.08
N VAL A 173 13.45 1.40 3.88
CA VAL A 173 14.84 0.98 3.66
C VAL A 173 15.58 2.04 2.87
N MET A 174 16.69 2.54 3.41
CA MET A 174 17.46 3.59 2.75
C MET A 174 18.27 3.01 1.57
N PRO A 175 18.68 3.84 0.60
CA PRO A 175 19.64 3.41 -0.42
C PRO A 175 20.93 2.86 0.20
N GLY A 176 21.36 1.67 -0.25
CA GLY A 176 22.57 1.00 0.22
C GLY A 176 22.34 0.08 1.43
N GLU A 177 21.15 0.08 2.01
CA GLU A 177 20.79 -0.81 3.11
C GLU A 177 20.21 -2.12 2.60
N ALA A 178 20.36 -3.16 3.43
CA ALA A 178 19.69 -4.44 3.26
C ALA A 178 18.61 -4.58 4.32
N THR A 179 17.49 -5.19 3.94
CA THR A 179 16.44 -5.63 4.86
C THR A 179 16.30 -7.14 4.77
N VAL A 180 15.89 -7.75 5.88
CA VAL A 180 15.65 -9.19 6.00
C VAL A 180 14.23 -9.38 6.53
N VAL A 181 13.42 -10.12 5.77
CA VAL A 181 12.05 -10.46 6.15
C VAL A 181 12.00 -11.95 6.47
N HIS A 182 11.75 -12.29 7.73
CA HIS A 182 11.54 -13.68 8.12
C HIS A 182 10.22 -14.20 7.53
N LEU A 183 10.27 -15.37 6.89
CA LEU A 183 9.14 -16.00 6.21
C LEU A 183 8.26 -16.80 7.16
N SER A 184 8.83 -17.25 8.28
CA SER A 184 8.11 -17.92 9.34
C SER A 184 7.00 -17.03 9.88
N VAL A 185 5.79 -17.58 9.97
CA VAL A 185 4.75 -17.02 10.82
C VAL A 185 5.15 -17.37 12.25
N ALA A 186 5.99 -16.55 12.88
CA ALA A 186 6.04 -16.61 14.32
C ALA A 186 4.72 -16.01 14.82
N PRO A 187 3.81 -16.78 15.46
CA PRO A 187 2.91 -16.13 16.38
C PRO A 187 3.84 -15.45 17.40
N LYS A 188 3.78 -14.13 17.54
CA LYS A 188 4.36 -13.50 18.73
C LYS A 188 3.74 -14.23 19.93
N PRO A 189 4.50 -15.03 20.70
CA PRO A 189 3.96 -15.61 21.90
C PRO A 189 3.89 -14.47 22.91
N GLY A 190 2.69 -13.97 23.18
CA GLY A 190 2.46 -13.15 24.37
C GLY A 190 2.60 -11.64 24.23
N GLU A 191 2.22 -11.03 23.10
CA GLU A 191 1.66 -9.68 23.22
C GLU A 191 0.22 -9.83 23.69
N ASN A 192 0.09 -10.09 25.00
CA ASN A 192 -1.17 -9.91 25.71
C ASN A 192 -1.69 -8.54 25.27
N LEU A 193 -2.77 -8.51 24.49
CA LEU A 193 -3.60 -7.33 24.39
C LEU A 193 -3.77 -6.85 25.84
N PRO A 194 -3.39 -5.61 26.18
CA PRO A 194 -3.66 -5.11 27.52
C PRO A 194 -5.15 -5.31 27.72
N GLU A 195 -5.48 -6.21 28.66
CA GLU A 195 -6.84 -6.42 29.13
C GLU A 195 -7.43 -5.02 29.30
N PRO A 196 -8.55 -4.68 28.65
CA PRO A 196 -9.03 -3.31 28.60
C PRO A 196 -9.21 -2.83 30.04
N THR A 197 -8.23 -2.07 30.53
CA THR A 197 -8.27 -1.53 31.88
C THR A 197 -9.60 -0.79 32.02
N PRO A 198 -10.44 -1.12 33.01
CA PRO A 198 -11.79 -0.56 33.15
C PRO A 198 -11.77 0.89 33.66
N LEU A 199 -10.86 1.72 33.14
CA LEU A 199 -10.65 3.11 33.54
C LEU A 199 -11.11 4.12 32.48
N VAL A 200 -11.35 3.71 31.24
CA VAL A 200 -11.78 4.64 30.17
C VAL A 200 -13.32 4.74 30.05
N SER A 201 -14.07 3.76 30.56
CA SER A 201 -15.54 3.77 30.52
C SER A 201 -16.18 4.90 31.36
N ARG A 202 -15.48 5.41 32.39
CA ARG A 202 -15.96 6.52 33.24
C ARG A 202 -15.82 7.91 32.63
N ARG A 203 -14.91 8.12 31.67
CA ARG A 203 -14.74 9.44 31.02
C ARG A 203 -15.70 9.62 29.84
N LEU A 204 -15.93 8.57 29.05
CA LEU A 204 -16.86 8.61 27.91
C LEU A 204 -18.33 8.75 28.34
N THR A 205 -18.76 8.11 29.42
CA THR A 205 -20.13 8.29 29.95
C THR A 205 -20.38 9.70 30.49
N LYS A 206 -19.39 10.33 31.15
CA LYS A 206 -19.51 11.74 31.58
C LYS A 206 -19.60 12.68 30.38
N MET A 207 -18.81 12.45 29.33
CA MET A 207 -18.83 13.29 28.13
C MET A 207 -20.16 13.18 27.37
N LEU A 208 -20.71 11.97 27.21
CA LEU A 208 -22.04 11.77 26.62
C LEU A 208 -23.16 12.37 27.46
N PHE A 209 -23.07 12.32 28.79
CA PHE A 209 -24.02 12.96 29.69
C PHE A 209 -24.01 14.49 29.51
N TRP A 210 -22.84 15.13 29.43
CA TRP A 210 -22.74 16.57 29.18
C TRP A 210 -23.28 16.96 27.80
N ILE A 211 -23.06 16.16 26.75
CA ILE A 211 -23.64 16.40 25.43
C ILE A 211 -25.17 16.30 25.48
N ALA A 212 -25.74 15.33 26.20
CA ALA A 212 -27.20 15.21 26.35
C ALA A 212 -27.81 16.40 27.13
N VAL A 213 -27.14 16.84 28.21
CA VAL A 213 -27.59 18.01 28.99
C VAL A 213 -27.52 19.30 28.16
N LEU A 214 -26.44 19.50 27.40
CA LEU A 214 -26.30 20.68 26.53
C LEU A 214 -27.38 20.71 25.42
N SER A 215 -27.68 19.54 24.84
CA SER A 215 -28.73 19.37 23.84
C SER A 215 -30.11 19.76 24.37
N LEU A 216 -30.45 19.35 25.59
CA LEU A 216 -31.71 19.69 26.24
C LEU A 216 -31.82 21.19 26.56
N PHE A 217 -30.72 21.81 26.97
CA PHE A 217 -30.68 23.25 27.25
C PHE A 217 -30.92 24.09 25.98
N LEU A 218 -30.29 23.71 24.85
CA LEU A 218 -30.46 24.39 23.57
C LEU A 218 -31.89 24.26 23.01
N ILE A 219 -32.54 23.11 23.20
CA ILE A 219 -33.94 22.91 22.81
C ILE A 219 -34.88 23.77 23.65
N SER A 220 -34.60 23.93 24.95
CA SER A 220 -35.44 24.74 25.86
C SER A 220 -35.31 26.25 25.57
N VAL A 221 -34.11 26.73 25.23
CA VAL A 221 -33.90 28.16 24.87
C VAL A 221 -34.56 28.50 23.52
N LYS A 222 -34.57 27.57 22.55
CA LYS A 222 -35.27 27.81 21.27
C LYS A 222 -36.78 27.96 21.42
N ARG A 223 -37.40 27.37 22.46
CA ARG A 223 -38.84 27.47 22.70
C ARG A 223 -39.27 28.77 23.39
N SER A 224 -38.37 29.51 24.03
CA SER A 224 -38.74 30.76 24.73
C SER A 224 -38.60 32.02 23.87
N VAL A 225 -37.99 31.94 22.67
CA VAL A 225 -37.67 33.12 21.84
C VAL A 225 -38.65 33.33 20.68
N TRP A 226 -39.57 32.41 20.41
CA TRP A 226 -40.64 32.61 19.44
C TRP A 226 -41.98 32.81 20.13
N PRO A 227 -42.40 34.06 20.39
CA PRO A 227 -43.82 34.33 20.63
C PRO A 227 -44.57 34.00 19.34
N SER A 228 -45.62 33.22 19.48
CA SER A 228 -46.60 32.90 18.44
C SER A 228 -47.16 34.18 17.84
N ILE A 229 -46.70 34.54 16.65
CA ILE A 229 -47.38 35.51 15.80
C ILE A 229 -48.61 34.78 15.25
N ARG A 230 -49.79 35.23 15.71
CA ARG A 230 -51.09 34.95 15.10
C ARG A 230 -51.20 35.67 13.77
#